data_AF-A0A950WTW6-F1
#
_entry.id   AF-A0A950WTW6-F1
#
_cell.length_a   1.000
_cell.length_b   1.000
_cell.length_c   1.000
_cell.angle_alpha   90.00
_cell.angle_beta   90.00
_cell.angle_gamma   90.00
#
_symmetry.space_group_name_H-M   'P 1'
#
loop_
_entity.id
_entity.type
_entity.pdbx_description
1 polymer ?
#
loop_
_entity_poly.entity_id
_entity_poly.type
_entity_poly.pdbx_seq_one_letter_code
_entity_poly.pdbx_strand_id
1 'polypeptide(L)' 'MSLGAPELIIILVIVLVLFGSTRLPKLARSLGAASKEFREGVAEGHKEPDEKEKPSA' A
#
# COMPACT_ATOMS: atom_id res chain seq x y z
N MET A 1 19.58 12.76 -20.99
CA MET A 1 19.88 12.91 -19.56
C MET A 1 18.89 12.06 -18.81
N SER A 2 19.29 10.84 -18.45
CA SER A 2 18.45 9.91 -17.71
C SER A 2 18.58 10.25 -16.23
N LEU A 3 17.48 10.24 -15.47
CA LEU A 3 17.52 10.30 -14.01
C LEU A 3 18.33 9.09 -13.53
N GLY A 4 19.59 9.32 -13.18
CA GLY A 4 20.47 8.29 -12.68
C GLY A 4 20.20 8.03 -11.20
N ALA A 5 20.85 6.99 -10.69
CA ALA A 5 20.91 6.75 -9.26
C ALA A 5 21.37 7.99 -8.45
N PRO A 6 22.33 8.82 -8.92
CA PRO A 6 22.74 10.03 -8.20
C PRO A 6 21.63 11.07 -8.05
N GLU A 7 20.88 11.38 -9.11
CA GLU A 7 19.79 12.35 -9.07
C GLU A 7 18.66 11.90 -8.14
N LEU A 8 18.32 10.61 -8.15
CA LEU A 8 17.32 10.05 -7.24
C LEU A 8 17.74 10.15 -5.76
N ILE A 9 19.03 9.95 -5.46
CA ILE A 9 19.55 10.11 -4.10
C ILE A 9 19.42 11.57 -3.63
N ILE A 10 19.74 12.54 -4.49
CA ILE A 10 19.60 13.97 -4.16
C ILE A 10 18.14 14.32 -3.85
N ILE A 11 17.21 13.85 -4.69
CA ILE A 11 15.77 14.05 -4.47
C ILE A 11 15.33 13.41 -3.15
N LEU A 12 15.78 12.19 -2.87
CA LEU A 12 15.47 11.48 -1.63
C LEU A 12 15.98 12.25 -0.40
N VAL A 13 17.19 12.81 -0.47
CA VAL A 13 17.75 13.64 0.61
C VAL A 13 16.90 14.89 0.83
N ILE A 14 16.50 15.60 -0.23
CA ILE A 14 15.62 16.78 -0.12
C ILE A 14 14.29 16.40 0.55
N VAL A 15 13.67 15.31 0.10
CA VAL A 15 12.42 14.79 0.69
C VAL A 15 12.62 14.44 2.17
N LEU A 16 13.74 13.79 2.53
CA LEU A 16 14.05 13.47 3.92
C LEU A 16 14.29 14.71 4.79
N VAL A 17 14.86 15.79 4.26
CA VAL A 17 15.03 17.05 4.99
C VAL A 17 13.68 17.74 5.23
N LEU A 18 12.81 17.77 4.22
CA LEU A 18 11.49 18.43 4.32
C LEU A 18 10.54 17.68 5.26
N PHE A 19 10.48 16.36 5.14
CA PHE A 19 9.53 15.54 5.90
C PHE A 19 10.14 14.96 7.18
N GLY A 20 11.46 14.82 7.25
CA GLY A 20 12.18 14.15 8.33
C GLY A 20 12.22 12.62 8.15
N SER A 21 13.27 12.00 8.70
CA SER A 21 13.47 10.54 8.67
C SER A 21 12.39 9.74 9.40
N THR A 22 11.62 10.38 10.29
CA THR A 22 10.57 9.74 11.08
C THR A 22 9.20 9.78 10.42
N ARG A 23 8.90 10.80 9.58
CA ARG A 23 7.56 10.94 8.98
C ARG A 23 7.39 10.10 7.72
N LEU A 24 8.43 9.95 6.90
CA LEU A 24 8.37 9.09 5.71
C LEU A 24 7.96 7.64 6.05
N PRO A 25 8.64 6.96 7.00
CA PRO A 25 8.27 5.60 7.38
C PRO A 25 6.89 5.53 8.06
N LYS A 26 6.51 6.56 8.82
CA LYS A 26 5.20 6.62 9.47
C LYS A 26 4.06 6.71 8.45
N LEU A 27 4.22 7.54 7.42
CA LEU A 27 3.27 7.67 6.32
C LEU A 27 3.21 6.39 5.47
N ALA A 28 4.35 5.78 5.19
CA ALA A 28 4.41 4.50 4.47
C ALA A 28 3.69 3.38 5.24
N ARG A 29 3.87 3.30 6.56
CA ARG A 29 3.19 2.33 7.41
C ARG A 29 1.68 2.56 7.45
N SER A 30 1.22 3.81 7.62
CA SER A 30 -0.22 4.10 7.63
C SER A 30 -0.87 3.84 6.27
N LEU A 31 -0.21 4.22 5.17
CA LEU A 31 -0.70 3.96 3.82
C LEU A 31 -0.70 2.46 3.51
N GLY A 32 0.32 1.73 3.95
CA GLY A 32 0.41 0.28 3.82
C GLY A 32 -0.69 -0.46 4.57
N ALA A 33 -0.96 -0.06 5.81
CA ALA A 33 -2.07 -0.61 6.60
C ALA A 33 -3.42 -0.34 5.92
N ALA A 34 -3.67 0.90 5.50
CA ALA A 34 -4.90 1.25 4.79
C ALA A 34 -5.05 0.49 3.46
N SER A 35 -3.96 0.35 2.67
CA SER A 35 -4.00 -0.42 1.42
C SER A 35 -4.22 -1.91 1.66
N LYS A 36 -3.68 -2.47 2.75
CA LYS A 36 -3.90 -3.86 3.14
C LYS A 36 -5.37 -4.09 3.51
N GLU A 37 -5.92 -3.30 4.43
CA GLU A 37 -7.32 -3.40 4.84
C GLU A 37 -8.27 -3.18 3.67
N PHE A 38 -7.96 -2.22 2.77
CA PHE A 38 -8.73 -2.00 1.55
C PHE A 38 -8.73 -3.24 0.64
N ARG A 39 -7.58 -3.88 0.44
CA ARG A 39 -7.48 -5.11 -0.37
C ARG A 39 -8.23 -6.28 0.26
N GLU A 40 -8.15 -6.43 1.57
CA GLU A 40 -8.86 -7.47 2.33
C GLU A 40 -10.38 -7.27 2.24
N GLY A 41 -10.88 -6.06 2.51
CA GLY A 41 -12.31 -5.76 2.42
C GLY A 41 -12.88 -5.93 1.01
N VAL A 42 -12.11 -5.56 -0.03
CA VAL A 42 -12.50 -5.83 -1.43
C VAL A 42 -12.52 -7.33 -1.72
N ALA A 43 -11.53 -8.10 -1.23
CA ALA A 43 -11.48 -9.55 -1.44
C ALA A 43 -12.59 -10.30 -0.70
N GLU A 44 -12.96 -9.87 0.51
CA GLU A 44 -14.09 -10.41 1.28
C GLU A 44 -15.43 -10.05 0.64
N GLY A 45 -15.59 -8.81 0.15
CA GLY A 45 -16.78 -8.39 -0.59
C GLY A 45 -16.98 -9.13 -1.92
N HIS A 46 -15.91 -9.67 -2.49
CA HIS A 46 -15.97 -10.56 -3.66
C HIS A 46 -16.09 -12.05 -3.30
N LYS A 47 -15.94 -12.42 -2.03
CA LYS A 47 -16.05 -13.79 -1.51
C LYS A 47 -17.26 -13.94 -0.58
N GLU A 48 -18.46 -13.84 -1.12
CA GLU A 48 -19.61 -14.74 -0.85
C GLU A 48 -20.89 -14.19 -1.50
N PRO A 49 -21.84 -15.04 -1.99
CA PRO A 49 -21.90 -16.50 -1.82
C PRO A 49 -22.07 -17.26 -3.15
N ASP A 50 -21.10 -18.09 -3.55
CA ASP A 50 -21.33 -19.14 -4.58
C ASP A 50 -21.28 -20.57 -4.01
N GLU A 51 -21.19 -20.74 -2.69
CA GLU A 51 -20.99 -22.07 -2.11
C GLU A 51 -21.87 -22.36 -0.89
N LYS A 52 -23.19 -22.11 -0.98
CA LYS A 52 -24.21 -22.68 -0.07
C LYS A 52 -25.55 -22.99 -0.75
N GLU A 53 -25.57 -23.58 -1.94
CA GLU A 53 -26.78 -24.21 -2.48
C GLU A 53 -26.44 -25.45 -3.32
N LYS A 54 -26.19 -26.57 -2.66
CA LYS A 54 -26.53 -27.88 -3.21
C LYS A 54 -27.61 -28.47 -2.32
N PRO A 55 -28.90 -28.42 -2.72
CA PRO A 55 -29.92 -29.22 -2.07
C PRO A 55 -29.56 -30.67 -2.35
N SER A 56 -29.07 -31.35 -1.32
CA SER A 56 -29.16 -32.79 -1.22
C SER A 56 -30.64 -33.16 -1.10
N ALA A 57 -31.24 -33.59 -2.21
CA ALA A 57 -32.51 -34.30 -2.30
C ALA A 57 -32.46 -35.24 -3.50
#